data_AF-A0A6J4XBX9-F1
#
_entry.id   AF-A0A6J4XBX9-F1
#
_cell.length_a   1.000
_cell.length_b   1.000
_cell.length_c   1.000
_cell.angle_alpha   90.00
_cell.angle_beta   90.00
_cell.angle_gamma   90.00
#
_symmetry.space_group_name_H-M   'P 1'
#
loop_
_entity.id
_entity.type
_entity.pdbx_description
1 polymer ?
#
loop_
_entity_poly.entity_id
_entity_poly.type
_entity_poly.pdbx_seq_one_letter_code
_entity_poly.pdbx_strand_id
1 'polypeptide(L)' 'ELCVDTKTPIYAWAIMTNHAHILLRSSEMGLSGFMRRLLTGYAVSYNRRHRR' A
#
# COMPACT_ATOMS: atom_id res chain seq x y z
N GLU A 1 -10.48 -1.39 -0.19
CA GLU A 1 -10.43 -2.79 -0.69
C GLU A 1 -9.12 -3.48 -0.33
N LEU A 2 -7.94 -3.02 -0.78
CA LEU A 2 -6.66 -3.73 -0.56
C LEU A 2 -6.43 -4.33 0.85
N CYS A 3 -6.54 -3.54 1.92
CA CYS A 3 -6.28 -4.03 3.29
C CYS A 3 -7.29 -5.08 3.75
N VAL A 4 -8.54 -4.97 3.29
CA VAL A 4 -9.61 -5.94 3.57
C VAL A 4 -9.34 -7.23 2.80
N ASP A 5 -9.06 -7.14 1.49
CA ASP A 5 -8.79 -8.31 0.64
C ASP A 5 -7.56 -9.11 1.10
N THR A 6 -6.53 -8.39 1.54
CA THR A 6 -5.28 -8.99 1.99
C THR A 6 -5.31 -9.40 3.46
N LYS A 7 -6.39 -9.09 4.18
CA LYS A 7 -6.52 -9.28 5.63
C LYS A 7 -5.31 -8.71 6.39
N THR A 8 -4.83 -7.54 5.96
CA THR A 8 -3.66 -6.85 6.54
C THR A 8 -4.16 -5.62 7.31
N PRO A 9 -4.30 -5.70 8.64
CA PRO A 9 -4.69 -4.56 9.46
C PRO A 9 -3.60 -3.48 9.45
N ILE A 10 -4.00 -2.22 9.28
CA ILE A 10 -3.15 -1.04 9.44
C ILE A 10 -3.53 -0.39 10.77
N TYR A 11 -2.53 -0.21 11.64
CA TYR A 11 -2.72 0.41 12.96
C TYR A 11 -2.42 1.91 12.94
N ALA A 12 -1.43 2.34 12.15
CA ALA A 12 -1.07 3.75 11.99
C ALA A 12 -0.39 4.00 10.64
N TRP A 13 -0.37 5.26 10.21
CA TRP A 13 0.29 5.69 8.98
C TRP A 13 0.73 7.16 9.07
N ALA A 14 1.77 7.51 8.32
CA ALA A 14 2.21 8.89 8.11
C ALA A 14 2.57 9.08 6.64
N ILE A 15 2.05 10.14 6.02
CA ILE A 15 2.35 10.51 4.63
C ILE A 15 3.12 11.83 4.65
N MET A 16 4.26 11.85 3.96
CA MET A 16 5.14 12.99 3.85
C MET A 16 5.29 13.36 2.37
N THR A 17 5.92 14.51 2.09
CA THR A 17 6.12 15.00 0.72
C THR A 17 7.00 14.08 -0.12
N ASN A 18 7.84 13.25 0.50
CA ASN A 18 8.81 12.39 -0.17
C ASN A 18 8.67 10.88 0.13
N HIS A 19 7.95 10.47 1.18
CA HIS A 19 7.76 9.06 1.51
C HIS A 19 6.55 8.82 2.42
N ALA A 20 6.24 7.56 2.70
CA ALA A 20 5.20 7.16 3.63
C ALA A 20 5.71 6.09 4.61
N HIS A 21 5.20 6.14 5.84
CA HIS A 21 5.38 5.13 6.87
C HIS A 21 4.04 4.46 7.17
N ILE A 22 4.03 3.14 7.32
CA ILE A 22 2.82 2.38 7.63
C ILE A 22 3.16 1.37 8.72
N LEU A 23 2.43 1.44 9.84
CA LEU A 23 2.45 0.42 10.89
C LEU A 23 1.31 -0.56 10.61
N LEU A 24 1.66 -1.80 10.34
CA LEU A 24 0.70 -2.85 9.97
C LEU A 24 1.07 -4.19 10.60
N ARG A 25 0.11 -5.12 10.62
CA ARG A 25 0.33 -6.52 10.96
C ARG A 25 0.30 -7.35 9.68
N SER A 26 1.38 -8.10 9.41
CA SER A 26 1.42 -9.01 8.26
C SER A 26 0.32 -10.07 8.35
N SER A 27 -0.28 -10.38 7.20
CA SER A 27 -1.22 -11.49 7.04
C SER A 27 -0.52 -12.72 6.45
N GLU A 28 -1.29 -13.79 6.19
CA GLU A 28 -0.83 -15.01 5.49
C GLU A 28 -0.29 -14.72 4.08
N MET A 29 -0.73 -13.63 3.43
CA MET A 29 -0.18 -13.21 2.14
C MET A 29 1.28 -12.74 2.24
N GLY A 30 1.74 -12.43 3.45
CA GLY A 30 3.06 -11.90 3.71
C GLY A 30 3.23 -10.43 3.32
N LEU A 31 4.23 -9.80 3.92
CA LEU A 31 4.54 -8.38 3.70
C LEU A 31 4.86 -8.09 2.23
N SER A 32 5.67 -8.93 1.59
CA SER A 32 6.09 -8.72 0.19
C SER A 32 4.91 -8.75 -0.79
N GLY A 33 3.96 -9.67 -0.59
CA GLY A 33 2.76 -9.76 -1.41
C GLY A 33 1.85 -8.54 -1.26
N PHE A 34 1.67 -8.09 -0.02
CA PHE A 34 0.94 -6.86 0.29
C PHE A 34 1.60 -5.62 -0.34
N MET A 35 2.90 -5.43 -0.13
CA MET A 35 3.65 -4.29 -0.64
C MET A 35 3.66 -4.24 -2.17
N ARG A 36 3.77 -5.38 -2.85
CA ARG A 36 3.64 -5.45 -4.31
C ARG A 36 2.31 -4.86 -4.78
N ARG A 37 1.18 -5.29 -4.20
CA ARG A 37 -0.14 -4.78 -4.59
C ARG A 37 -0.30 -3.29 -4.26
N LEU A 38 0.15 -2.86 -3.08
CA LEU A 38 0.07 -1.46 -2.65
C LEU A 38 0.84 -0.53 -3.58
N LEU A 39 2.14 -0.82 -3.78
CA LEU A 39 3.05 0.05 -4.52
C LEU A 39 2.72 0.07 -6.02
N THR A 40 2.38 -1.08 -6.61
CA THR A 40 1.96 -1.14 -8.02
C THR A 40 0.64 -0.40 -8.23
N GLY A 41 -0.36 -0.61 -7.35
CA GLY A 41 -1.62 0.10 -7.42
C GLY A 41 -1.43 1.62 -7.36
N TYR A 42 -0.63 2.09 -6.39
CA TYR A 42 -0.27 3.50 -6.29
C TYR A 42 0.40 4.04 -7.54
N ALA A 43 1.44 3.36 -8.05
CA ALA A 43 2.17 3.80 -9.24
C ALA A 43 1.27 3.92 -10.47
N VAL A 44 0.39 2.94 -10.70
CA VAL A 44 -0.57 2.95 -11.83
C VAL A 44 -1.57 4.11 -11.67
N SER A 45 -2.20 4.25 -10.50
CA SER A 45 -3.16 5.33 -10.25
C SER A 45 -2.50 6.71 -10.37
N TYR A 46 -1.29 6.87 -9.84
CA TYR A 46 -0.51 8.10 -9.95
C TYR A 46 -0.19 8.43 -11.40
N ASN A 47 0.34 7.47 -12.17
CA ASN A 47 0.71 7.68 -13.57
C ASN A 47 -0.51 8.04 -14.42
N ARG A 48 -1.62 7.30 -14.28
CA ARG A 48 -2.89 7.61 -14.98
C ARG A 48 -3.39 9.01 -14.65
N ARG A 49 -3.38 9.40 -13.37
CA ARG A 49 -3.78 10.75 -12.94
C ARG A 49 -2.93 11.85 -13.59
N HIS A 50 -1.64 11.59 -13.78
CA HIS A 50 -0.69 12.54 -14.38
C HIS A 50 -0.46 12.30 -15.87
N ARG A 51 -1.24 11.42 -16.51
CA ARG A 51 -1.13 11.06 -17.93
C ARG A 51 0.29 10.61 -18.32
N ARG A 52 0.90 9.77 -17.50
CA ARG A 52 2.19 9.10 -17.72
C ARG A 52 2.02 7.61 -17.96
#